data_AF-A0A545SNS2-F1
#
_entry.id   AF-A0A545SNS2-F1
#
_cell.length_a   1.000
_cell.length_b   1.000
_cell.length_c   1.000
_cell.angle_alpha   90.00
_cell.angle_beta   90.00
_cell.angle_gamma   90.00
#
_symmetry.space_group_name_H-M   'P 1'
#
loop_
_entity.id
_entity.type
_entity.pdbx_description
1 polymer ?
#
loop_
_entity_poly.entity_id
_entity_poly.type
_entity_poly.pdbx_seq_one_letter_code
_entity_poly.pdbx_strand_id
1 'polypeptide(L)'
;MLRGLACALALLAMPAHAGLGEARITLIPFEELDGWEDDNHQDALRVFLDTCRDLDEPQWRPICAVAQTQSDGKAFFEIFFRPLLIEDGATPLFTAYYEPELQGSRFETSVYRYPVYAKPPEVAGQQWLPRRNIEEGDTMKGRGLEIAWVSDPVDLQFLQIQGSGRIRLSDGSSIRLGYGGSNGHSFRSLGKELVRRGVYNQHQVSQAVIRNWVRRNPEAGHDLLMSNPSYVFFRKIGAVSAEKGPLGAMNRSITAHRSLAVDPKYTPLGAPVWLEKDGAEPFRRLMVAQDTGSRVKGAQRADIFWGTGDQAGKLAGQIKDQGRMLVLLPIQRAYALLPEEE
;
A
#
# COMPACT_ATOMS: atom_id res chain seq x y z
N MET A 1 -55.56 41.95 -25.94
CA MET A 1 -54.33 42.50 -25.32
C MET A 1 -54.14 41.80 -23.97
N LEU A 2 -52.87 41.61 -23.58
CA LEU A 2 -52.33 40.93 -22.39
C LEU A 2 -52.05 39.41 -22.50
N ARG A 3 -50.86 39.21 -23.09
CA ARG A 3 -49.81 38.19 -22.91
C ARG A 3 -49.91 37.32 -21.64
N GLY A 4 -49.95 36.00 -21.84
CA GLY A 4 -49.61 34.99 -20.82
C GLY A 4 -48.12 34.66 -20.89
N LEU A 5 -47.45 34.71 -19.73
CA LEU A 5 -46.03 34.41 -19.55
C LEU A 5 -45.72 32.95 -19.87
N ALA A 6 -44.74 32.74 -20.75
CA ALA A 6 -44.03 31.46 -20.87
C ALA A 6 -42.90 31.42 -19.83
N CYS A 7 -43.02 30.56 -18.82
CA CYS A 7 -41.91 30.20 -17.95
C CYS A 7 -40.95 29.30 -18.72
N ALA A 8 -39.83 29.86 -19.17
CA ALA A 8 -38.69 29.09 -19.64
C ALA A 8 -37.98 28.47 -18.42
N LEU A 9 -38.10 27.15 -18.23
CA LEU A 9 -37.18 26.41 -17.37
C LEU A 9 -35.80 26.43 -18.03
N ALA A 10 -34.93 27.30 -17.54
CA ALA A 10 -33.50 27.20 -17.79
C ALA A 10 -32.98 25.97 -17.02
N LEU A 11 -32.79 24.85 -17.74
CA LEU A 11 -31.96 23.75 -17.30
C LEU A 11 -30.51 24.27 -17.24
N LEU A 12 -30.10 24.74 -16.07
CA LEU A 12 -28.69 24.95 -15.74
C LEU A 12 -28.02 23.57 -15.74
N ALA A 13 -27.34 23.27 -16.84
CA ALA A 13 -26.38 22.17 -16.89
C ALA A 13 -25.26 22.51 -15.89
N MET A 14 -25.22 21.80 -14.76
CA MET A 14 -24.07 21.87 -13.87
C MET A 14 -22.86 21.25 -14.59
N PRO A 15 -21.71 21.94 -14.65
CA PRO A 15 -20.49 21.31 -15.15
C PRO A 15 -20.13 20.18 -14.19
N ALA A 16 -19.93 18.99 -14.74
CA ALA A 16 -19.46 17.84 -14.00
C ALA A 16 -18.03 18.12 -13.50
N HIS A 17 -17.92 18.65 -12.28
CA HIS A 17 -16.63 18.78 -11.59
C HIS A 17 -16.16 17.40 -11.16
N ALA A 18 -15.44 16.71 -12.04
CA ALA A 18 -14.59 15.58 -11.65
C ALA A 18 -13.28 16.12 -11.06
N GLY A 19 -13.37 16.94 -10.01
CA GLY A 19 -12.23 17.53 -9.30
C GLY A 19 -11.92 16.79 -8.01
N LEU A 20 -10.69 16.93 -7.49
CA LEU A 20 -10.19 16.32 -6.24
C LEU A 20 -10.90 16.83 -4.95
N GLY A 21 -12.13 17.34 -5.05
CA GLY A 21 -12.89 17.97 -3.97
C GLY A 21 -12.30 19.33 -3.59
N GLU A 22 -12.31 19.64 -2.28
CA GLU A 22 -11.77 20.88 -1.67
C GLU A 22 -10.24 20.90 -1.59
N ALA A 23 -9.53 19.94 -2.19
CA ALA A 23 -8.08 19.90 -2.12
C ALA A 23 -7.45 21.09 -2.87
N ARG A 24 -6.53 21.79 -2.21
CA ARG A 24 -5.71 22.83 -2.83
C ARG A 24 -4.64 22.16 -3.69
N ILE A 25 -4.52 22.62 -4.93
CA ILE A 25 -3.55 22.10 -5.90
C ILE A 25 -2.65 23.26 -6.31
N THR A 26 -1.34 23.04 -6.29
CA THR A 26 -0.35 24.05 -6.69
C THR A 26 0.72 23.40 -7.55
N LEU A 27 1.00 23.99 -8.71
CA LEU A 27 2.12 23.56 -9.56
C LEU A 27 3.41 24.07 -8.94
N ILE A 28 4.36 23.17 -8.73
CA ILE A 28 5.68 23.49 -8.16
C ILE A 28 6.73 23.24 -9.26
N PRO A 29 7.54 24.25 -9.62
CA PRO A 29 8.66 24.07 -10.54
C PRO A 29 9.68 23.04 -10.00
N PHE A 30 10.39 22.34 -10.90
CA PHE A 30 11.37 21.34 -10.49
C PHE A 30 12.52 21.94 -9.66
N GLU A 31 12.84 23.21 -9.91
CA GLU A 31 13.87 23.99 -9.22
C GLU A 31 13.51 24.29 -7.75
N GLU A 32 12.23 24.19 -7.38
CA GLU A 32 11.73 24.39 -6.01
C GLU A 32 11.58 23.07 -5.22
N LEU A 33 11.91 21.94 -5.85
CA LEU A 33 11.91 20.64 -5.20
C LEU A 33 13.22 20.45 -4.44
N ASP A 34 13.12 20.20 -3.14
CA ASP A 34 14.28 20.07 -2.26
C ASP A 34 15.07 18.82 -2.63
N GLY A 35 16.33 18.98 -3.05
CA GLY A 35 17.23 17.88 -3.41
C GLY A 35 16.89 17.16 -4.71
N TRP A 36 16.12 17.77 -5.62
CA TRP A 36 15.79 17.16 -6.92
C TRP A 36 17.03 16.71 -7.67
N GLU A 37 18.00 17.61 -7.82
CA GLU A 37 19.27 17.36 -8.51
C GLU A 37 20.07 16.15 -7.99
N ASP A 38 19.88 15.79 -6.72
CA ASP A 38 20.69 14.77 -6.04
C ASP A 38 20.11 13.35 -6.17
N ASP A 39 18.87 13.18 -6.64
CA ASP A 39 18.27 11.85 -6.79
C ASP A 39 18.79 11.12 -8.02
N ASN A 40 18.88 9.80 -7.91
CA ASN A 40 19.11 8.92 -9.04
C ASN A 40 17.80 8.68 -9.82
N HIS A 41 17.48 9.61 -10.71
CA HIS A 41 16.29 9.55 -11.58
C HIS A 41 16.28 8.33 -12.50
N GLN A 42 17.45 7.77 -12.84
CA GLN A 42 17.51 6.58 -13.68
C GLN A 42 16.94 5.34 -12.95
N ASP A 43 17.09 5.28 -11.63
CA ASP A 43 16.44 4.23 -10.82
C ASP A 43 14.92 4.40 -10.83
N ALA A 44 14.44 5.64 -10.68
CA ALA A 44 13.01 5.94 -10.75
C ALA A 44 12.42 5.59 -12.14
N LEU A 45 13.14 5.93 -13.22
CA LEU A 45 12.74 5.58 -14.59
C LEU A 45 12.63 4.07 -14.78
N ARG A 46 13.59 3.28 -14.27
CA ARG A 46 13.52 1.81 -14.34
C ARG A 46 12.29 1.24 -13.64
N VAL A 47 11.92 1.78 -12.47
CA VAL A 47 10.71 1.36 -11.74
C VAL A 47 9.43 1.82 -12.47
N PHE A 48 9.44 3.02 -13.04
CA PHE A 48 8.34 3.53 -13.85
C PHE A 48 8.10 2.67 -15.10
N LEU A 49 9.17 2.25 -15.78
CA LEU A 49 9.10 1.34 -16.94
C LEU A 49 8.47 -0.02 -16.61
N ASP A 50 8.79 -0.58 -15.43
CA ASP A 50 8.15 -1.81 -14.94
C ASP A 50 6.64 -1.61 -14.68
N THR A 51 6.19 -0.37 -14.49
CA THR A 51 4.79 0.03 -14.26
C THR A 51 4.01 0.31 -15.54
N CYS A 52 4.70 0.78 -16.58
CA CYS A 52 4.11 1.19 -17.86
C CYS A 52 3.23 0.14 -18.55
N ARG A 53 3.40 -1.15 -18.23
CA ARG A 53 2.62 -2.24 -18.80
C ARG A 53 1.17 -2.29 -18.33
N ASP A 54 0.88 -1.65 -17.19
CA ASP A 54 -0.45 -1.67 -16.57
C ASP A 54 -1.10 -0.26 -16.59
N LEU A 55 -0.45 0.71 -17.24
CA LEU A 55 -0.94 2.07 -17.48
C LEU A 55 -1.66 2.15 -18.83
N ASP A 56 -2.90 1.67 -18.86
CA ASP A 56 -3.66 1.49 -20.10
C ASP A 56 -4.36 2.75 -20.62
N GLU A 57 -4.43 3.82 -19.82
CA GLU A 57 -5.13 5.04 -20.21
C GLU A 57 -4.40 5.77 -21.37
N PRO A 58 -5.15 6.41 -22.30
CA PRO A 58 -4.58 6.96 -23.53
C PRO A 58 -3.42 7.95 -23.32
N GLN A 59 -3.43 8.71 -22.23
CA GLN A 59 -2.39 9.69 -21.91
C GLN A 59 -1.05 9.05 -21.51
N TRP A 60 -1.06 7.81 -20.98
CA TRP A 60 0.15 7.14 -20.52
C TRP A 60 0.87 6.39 -21.63
N ARG A 61 0.14 5.85 -22.63
CA ARG A 61 0.74 5.01 -23.69
C ARG A 61 1.87 5.70 -24.46
N PRO A 62 1.74 6.96 -24.93
CA PRO A 62 2.83 7.63 -25.64
C PRO A 62 4.03 7.91 -24.73
N ILE A 63 3.80 8.32 -23.48
CA ILE A 63 4.85 8.57 -22.48
C ILE A 63 5.63 7.28 -22.21
N CYS A 64 4.91 6.17 -22.01
CA CYS A 64 5.51 4.86 -21.78
C CYS A 64 6.27 4.31 -22.99
N ALA A 65 5.83 4.63 -24.22
CA ALA A 65 6.58 4.27 -25.42
C ALA A 65 7.89 5.07 -25.52
N VAL A 66 7.87 6.37 -25.22
CA VAL A 66 9.07 7.21 -25.21
C VAL A 66 10.02 6.82 -24.08
N ALA A 67 9.49 6.54 -22.89
CA ALA A 67 10.28 6.15 -21.71
C ALA A 67 11.23 4.97 -22.01
N GLN A 68 10.81 4.01 -22.85
CA GLN A 68 11.61 2.83 -23.19
C GLN A 68 12.92 3.16 -23.92
N THR A 69 13.00 4.33 -24.56
CA THR A 69 14.17 4.76 -25.32
C THR A 69 15.02 5.80 -24.59
N GLN A 70 14.58 6.26 -23.41
CA GLN A 70 15.31 7.28 -22.66
C GLN A 70 16.44 6.67 -21.82
N SER A 71 17.62 7.31 -21.90
CA SER A 71 18.78 7.00 -21.07
C SER A 71 19.02 8.02 -19.95
N ASP A 72 18.32 9.15 -20.01
CA ASP A 72 18.36 10.21 -19.00
C ASP A 72 17.00 10.29 -18.30
N GLY A 73 16.93 9.67 -17.12
CA GLY A 73 15.72 9.68 -16.29
C GLY A 73 15.30 11.09 -15.87
N LYS A 74 16.25 11.97 -15.57
CA LYS A 74 15.93 13.33 -15.08
C LYS A 74 15.24 14.12 -16.19
N ALA A 75 15.89 14.20 -17.35
CA ALA A 75 15.34 14.90 -18.51
C ALA A 75 13.97 14.33 -18.91
N PHE A 76 13.81 13.00 -18.86
CA PHE A 76 12.51 12.38 -19.11
C PHE A 76 11.40 12.91 -18.18
N PHE A 77 11.62 12.92 -16.86
CA PHE A 77 10.58 13.39 -15.95
C PHE A 77 10.27 14.88 -16.11
N GLU A 78 11.29 15.72 -16.34
CA GLU A 78 11.11 17.17 -16.54
C GLU A 78 10.36 17.51 -17.83
N ILE A 79 10.62 16.76 -18.91
CA ILE A 79 9.98 16.97 -20.21
C ILE A 79 8.50 16.55 -20.18
N PHE A 80 8.17 15.43 -19.54
CA PHE A 80 6.83 14.83 -19.67
C PHE A 80 5.88 15.12 -18.52
N PHE A 81 6.38 15.55 -17.36
CA PHE A 81 5.58 15.69 -16.15
C PHE A 81 5.65 17.07 -15.53
N ARG A 82 4.65 17.42 -14.72
CA ARG A 82 4.66 18.59 -13.85
C ARG A 82 4.41 18.17 -12.40
N PRO A 83 5.24 18.63 -11.44
CA PRO A 83 5.02 18.38 -10.03
C PRO A 83 3.82 19.18 -9.52
N LEU A 84 2.88 18.49 -8.88
CA LEU A 84 1.74 19.09 -8.20
C LEU A 84 1.82 18.82 -6.70
N LEU A 85 1.79 19.88 -5.90
CA LEU A 85 1.48 19.81 -4.49
C LEU A 85 -0.04 19.74 -4.33
N ILE A 86 -0.55 18.67 -3.71
CA ILE A 86 -1.98 18.45 -3.47
C ILE A 86 -2.19 18.39 -1.96
N GLU A 87 -3.03 19.28 -1.42
CA GLU A 87 -3.25 19.42 0.02
C GLU A 87 -4.75 19.37 0.35
N ASP A 88 -5.15 18.47 1.24
CA ASP A 88 -6.53 18.34 1.73
C ASP A 88 -6.70 18.86 3.18
N GLY A 89 -5.75 19.67 3.64
CA GLY A 89 -5.74 20.27 4.99
C GLY A 89 -5.27 19.32 6.11
N ALA A 90 -5.03 18.04 5.81
CA ALA A 90 -4.45 17.10 6.77
C ALA A 90 -2.94 17.31 6.93
N THR A 91 -2.42 17.08 8.14
CA THR A 91 -0.96 17.08 8.37
C THR A 91 -0.30 15.94 7.59
N PRO A 92 0.79 16.21 6.84
CA PRO A 92 1.54 15.17 6.14
C PRO A 92 1.99 14.05 7.07
N LEU A 93 1.85 12.81 6.61
CA LEU A 93 2.29 11.64 7.35
C LEU A 93 2.83 10.56 6.42
N PHE A 94 4.11 10.26 6.60
CA PHE A 94 4.80 9.17 5.91
C PHE A 94 5.11 8.07 6.92
N THR A 95 4.61 6.87 6.63
CA THR A 95 5.03 5.67 7.35
C THR A 95 5.68 4.70 6.37
N ALA A 96 6.05 3.51 6.83
CA ALA A 96 6.66 2.52 5.95
C ALA A 96 6.06 1.14 6.18
N TYR A 97 6.11 0.34 5.13
CA TYR A 97 5.72 -1.06 5.13
C TYR A 97 6.83 -1.91 4.53
N TYR A 98 6.74 -3.21 4.71
CA TYR A 98 7.74 -4.17 4.27
C TYR A 98 7.08 -5.47 3.85
N GLU A 99 7.84 -6.32 3.17
CA GLU A 99 7.43 -7.68 2.83
C GLU A 99 7.96 -8.63 3.91
N PRO A 100 7.10 -9.18 4.79
CA PRO A 100 7.53 -10.15 5.78
C PRO A 100 7.99 -11.44 5.12
N GLU A 101 8.94 -12.10 5.76
CA GLU A 101 9.43 -13.38 5.32
C GLU A 101 9.34 -14.38 6.47
N LEU A 102 8.51 -15.40 6.27
CA LEU A 102 8.21 -16.42 7.27
C LEU A 102 8.81 -17.75 6.83
N GLN A 103 9.11 -18.61 7.80
CA GLN A 103 9.39 -20.02 7.52
C GLN A 103 8.07 -20.80 7.45
N GLY A 104 7.98 -21.73 6.51
CA GLY A 104 6.77 -22.53 6.35
C GLY A 104 6.96 -23.85 5.62
N SER A 105 5.84 -24.54 5.44
CA SER A 105 5.75 -25.83 4.75
C SER A 105 4.55 -25.84 3.81
N ARG A 106 4.62 -26.64 2.74
CA ARG A 106 3.49 -26.94 1.85
C ARG A 106 2.48 -27.91 2.48
N PHE A 107 2.80 -28.47 3.64
CA PHE A 107 1.97 -29.42 4.35
C PHE A 107 2.00 -29.12 5.84
N GLU A 108 0.90 -29.42 6.53
CA GLU A 108 0.85 -29.33 7.99
C GLU A 108 1.86 -30.29 8.64
N THR A 109 2.52 -29.83 9.68
CA THR A 109 3.47 -30.63 10.48
C THR A 109 3.34 -30.24 11.95
N SER A 110 4.05 -30.92 12.85
CA SER A 110 4.10 -30.53 14.27
C SER A 110 4.67 -29.12 14.50
N VAL A 111 5.49 -28.61 13.57
CA VAL A 111 6.10 -27.27 13.63
C VAL A 111 5.26 -26.24 12.87
N TYR A 112 4.85 -26.56 11.65
CA TYR A 112 4.07 -25.69 10.77
C TYR A 112 2.59 -26.05 10.86
N ARG A 113 1.87 -25.37 11.76
CA ARG A 113 0.49 -25.70 12.13
C ARG A 113 -0.52 -24.62 11.76
N TYR A 114 -0.08 -23.43 11.41
CA TYR A 114 -0.98 -22.30 11.16
C TYR A 114 -1.18 -22.11 9.64
N PRO A 115 -2.36 -22.45 9.11
CA PRO A 115 -2.61 -22.40 7.67
C PRO A 115 -2.70 -20.96 7.16
N VAL A 116 -2.09 -20.72 6.00
CA VAL A 116 -2.24 -19.50 5.22
C VAL A 116 -3.29 -19.75 4.15
N TYR A 117 -4.43 -19.08 4.24
CA TYR A 117 -5.57 -19.38 3.37
C TYR A 117 -5.65 -18.52 2.11
N ALA A 118 -6.04 -19.17 1.01
CA ALA A 118 -6.64 -18.52 -0.15
C ALA A 118 -8.06 -18.05 0.17
N LYS A 119 -8.54 -17.04 -0.55
CA LYS A 119 -9.88 -16.49 -0.32
C LYS A 119 -10.95 -17.51 -0.75
N PRO A 120 -11.91 -17.87 0.11
CA PRO A 120 -13.08 -18.66 -0.30
C PRO A 120 -13.91 -17.91 -1.36
N PRO A 121 -14.50 -18.62 -2.34
CA PRO A 121 -15.28 -18.00 -3.42
C PRO A 121 -16.50 -17.24 -2.92
N GLU A 122 -17.11 -17.66 -1.81
CA GLU A 122 -18.28 -17.01 -1.20
C GLU A 122 -17.98 -15.69 -0.48
N VAL A 123 -16.70 -15.34 -0.27
CA VAL A 123 -16.32 -14.06 0.35
C VAL A 123 -16.41 -12.94 -0.71
N ALA A 124 -17.56 -12.26 -0.73
CA ALA A 124 -17.96 -11.31 -1.77
C ALA A 124 -18.10 -9.86 -1.27
N GLY A 125 -17.05 -9.31 -0.64
CA GLY A 125 -16.96 -7.88 -0.30
C GLY A 125 -17.85 -7.39 0.86
N GLN A 126 -18.79 -8.20 1.31
CA GLN A 126 -19.55 -7.99 2.55
C GLN A 126 -18.80 -8.56 3.76
N GLN A 127 -19.23 -8.16 4.96
CA GLN A 127 -18.67 -8.67 6.21
C GLN A 127 -19.00 -10.18 6.35
N TRP A 128 -17.97 -11.02 6.34
CA TRP A 128 -18.07 -12.48 6.47
C TRP A 128 -17.80 -12.93 7.91
N LEU A 129 -17.31 -14.15 8.11
CA LEU A 129 -16.92 -14.70 9.41
C LEU A 129 -15.75 -13.89 10.03
N PRO A 130 -15.79 -13.58 11.33
CA PRO A 130 -14.64 -12.99 12.01
C PRO A 130 -13.53 -14.02 12.16
N ARG A 131 -12.30 -13.53 12.41
CA ARG A 131 -11.09 -14.35 12.61
C ARG A 131 -11.31 -15.59 13.47
N ARG A 132 -11.96 -15.44 14.64
CA ARG A 132 -12.21 -16.55 15.57
C ARG A 132 -12.92 -17.72 14.90
N ASN A 133 -13.98 -17.45 14.14
CA ASN A 133 -14.72 -18.49 13.42
C ASN A 133 -13.92 -19.11 12.27
N ILE A 134 -13.05 -18.34 11.63
CA ILE A 134 -12.18 -18.82 10.54
C ILE A 134 -11.09 -19.76 11.08
N GLU A 135 -10.47 -19.41 12.22
CA GLU A 135 -9.34 -20.15 12.78
C GLU A 135 -9.76 -21.31 13.70
N GLU A 136 -10.84 -21.16 14.47
CA GLU A 136 -11.30 -22.18 15.43
C GLU A 136 -12.40 -23.09 14.85
N GLY A 137 -13.12 -22.62 13.82
CA GLY A 137 -14.24 -23.35 13.21
C GLY A 137 -13.81 -24.37 12.17
N ASP A 138 -14.80 -25.11 11.65
CA ASP A 138 -14.60 -26.11 10.60
C ASP A 138 -14.80 -25.53 9.18
N THR A 139 -15.21 -24.28 9.05
CA THR A 139 -15.59 -23.67 7.76
C THR A 139 -14.48 -23.68 6.71
N MET A 140 -13.22 -23.73 7.13
CA MET A 140 -12.06 -23.76 6.22
C MET A 140 -11.55 -25.17 5.93
N LYS A 141 -11.85 -26.15 6.80
CA LYS A 141 -11.22 -27.48 6.79
C LYS A 141 -11.69 -28.31 5.60
N GLY A 142 -10.76 -29.04 4.98
CA GLY A 142 -11.06 -29.99 3.91
C GLY A 142 -11.45 -29.34 2.57
N ARG A 143 -11.28 -28.01 2.44
CA ARG A 143 -11.65 -27.26 1.24
C ARG A 143 -10.50 -27.06 0.26
N GLY A 144 -9.27 -27.43 0.63
CA GLY A 144 -8.07 -27.23 -0.19
C GLY A 144 -7.75 -25.75 -0.40
N LEU A 145 -8.08 -24.90 0.58
CA LEU A 145 -7.83 -23.46 0.53
C LEU A 145 -6.47 -23.10 1.14
N GLU A 146 -5.78 -24.04 1.75
CA GLU A 146 -4.47 -23.88 2.36
C GLU A 146 -3.40 -23.67 1.27
N ILE A 147 -2.72 -22.51 1.32
CA ILE A 147 -1.59 -22.20 0.44
C ILE A 147 -0.30 -22.83 0.97
N ALA A 148 -0.11 -22.75 2.28
CA ALA A 148 1.04 -23.20 3.06
C ALA A 148 0.70 -23.15 4.55
N TRP A 149 1.59 -23.64 5.40
CA TRP A 149 1.51 -23.57 6.86
C TRP A 149 2.75 -22.88 7.41
N VAL A 150 2.55 -22.00 8.39
CA VAL A 150 3.62 -21.28 9.10
C VAL A 150 3.70 -21.73 10.55
N SER A 151 4.80 -21.39 11.22
CA SER A 151 5.12 -21.90 12.56
C SER A 151 4.63 -21.01 13.71
N ASP A 152 4.33 -19.73 13.45
CA ASP A 152 3.96 -18.77 14.49
C ASP A 152 2.69 -17.99 14.06
N PRO A 153 1.64 -17.98 14.90
CA PRO A 153 0.37 -17.35 14.55
C PRO A 153 0.42 -15.82 14.65
N VAL A 154 1.34 -15.28 15.47
CA VAL A 154 1.57 -13.83 15.53
C VAL A 154 2.16 -13.40 14.19
N ASP A 155 3.15 -14.13 13.68
CA ASP A 155 3.77 -13.81 12.40
C ASP A 155 2.79 -13.92 11.24
N LEU A 156 1.90 -14.93 11.25
CA LEU A 156 0.80 -15.01 10.29
C LEU A 156 -0.10 -13.77 10.34
N GLN A 157 -0.45 -13.31 11.53
CA GLN A 157 -1.31 -12.13 11.67
C GLN A 157 -0.59 -10.84 11.26
N PHE A 158 0.72 -10.71 11.48
CA PHE A 158 1.50 -9.59 10.96
C PHE A 158 1.66 -9.65 9.44
N LEU A 159 1.85 -10.83 8.86
CA LEU A 159 1.81 -11.06 7.41
C LEU A 159 0.46 -10.59 6.81
N GLN A 160 -0.65 -10.87 7.48
CA GLN A 160 -1.99 -10.39 7.10
C GLN A 160 -2.14 -8.87 7.21
N ILE A 161 -1.52 -8.23 8.20
CA ILE A 161 -1.52 -6.77 8.34
C ILE A 161 -0.73 -6.10 7.20
N GLN A 162 0.37 -6.71 6.74
CA GLN A 162 1.13 -6.21 5.59
C GLN A 162 0.44 -6.53 4.25
N GLY A 163 -0.35 -7.60 4.18
CA GLY A 163 -1.14 -7.96 3.00
C GLY A 163 -0.35 -8.67 1.89
N SER A 164 0.99 -8.69 1.97
CA SER A 164 1.88 -9.45 1.11
C SER A 164 3.05 -10.01 1.92
N GLY A 165 3.75 -11.02 1.40
CA GLY A 165 4.91 -11.60 2.05
C GLY A 165 5.46 -12.83 1.35
N ARG A 166 6.47 -13.45 1.95
CA ARG A 166 7.09 -14.69 1.46
C ARG A 166 7.08 -15.75 2.52
N ILE A 167 6.87 -16.99 2.07
CA ILE A 167 7.10 -18.18 2.88
C ILE A 167 8.32 -18.89 2.31
N ARG A 168 9.43 -18.88 3.05
CA ARG A 168 10.60 -19.71 2.78
C ARG A 168 10.30 -21.15 3.20
N LEU A 169 10.61 -22.07 2.30
CA LEU A 169 10.41 -23.50 2.49
C LEU A 169 11.75 -24.17 2.79
N SER A 170 11.70 -25.36 3.39
CA SER A 170 12.89 -26.13 3.78
C SER A 170 13.77 -26.55 2.59
N ASP A 171 13.21 -26.63 1.39
CA ASP A 171 13.92 -26.92 0.14
C ASP A 171 14.66 -25.71 -0.44
N GLY A 172 14.63 -24.55 0.24
CA GLY A 172 15.22 -23.29 -0.22
C GLY A 172 14.35 -22.50 -1.21
N SER A 173 13.24 -23.07 -1.68
CA SER A 173 12.27 -22.35 -2.52
C SER A 173 11.40 -21.41 -1.66
N SER A 174 10.72 -20.46 -2.33
CA SER A 174 9.83 -19.50 -1.66
C SER A 174 8.46 -19.45 -2.32
N ILE A 175 7.40 -19.40 -1.50
CA ILE A 175 6.05 -19.06 -1.96
C ILE A 175 5.84 -17.56 -1.73
N ARG A 176 5.61 -16.81 -2.80
CA ARG A 176 5.21 -15.40 -2.71
C ARG A 176 3.71 -15.28 -2.56
N LEU A 177 3.30 -14.42 -1.64
CA LEU A 177 1.92 -14.14 -1.29
C LEU A 177 1.59 -12.69 -1.62
N GLY A 178 0.50 -12.49 -2.33
CA GLY A 178 -0.14 -11.19 -2.50
C GLY A 178 -1.52 -11.17 -1.85
N TYR A 179 -2.07 -9.98 -1.66
CA TYR A 179 -3.42 -9.81 -1.13
C TYR A 179 -4.44 -10.52 -2.03
N GLY A 180 -5.23 -11.39 -1.42
CA GLY A 180 -6.31 -12.17 -2.08
C GLY A 180 -7.70 -11.71 -1.68
N GLY A 181 -7.82 -10.76 -0.74
CA GLY A 181 -9.07 -10.23 -0.20
C GLY A 181 -9.11 -10.26 1.33
N SER A 182 -10.21 -9.77 1.90
CA SER A 182 -10.43 -9.76 3.36
C SER A 182 -11.85 -10.17 3.71
N ASN A 183 -12.07 -10.47 4.99
CA ASN A 183 -13.40 -10.82 5.53
C ASN A 183 -14.30 -9.60 5.81
N GLY A 184 -13.87 -8.38 5.48
CA GLY A 184 -14.65 -7.15 5.66
C GLY A 184 -14.74 -6.61 7.10
N HIS A 185 -14.18 -7.30 8.10
CA HIS A 185 -14.18 -6.81 9.49
C HIS A 185 -13.09 -5.75 9.71
N SER A 186 -13.42 -4.78 10.57
CA SER A 186 -12.49 -3.73 10.98
C SER A 186 -11.30 -4.29 11.77
N PHE A 187 -10.11 -3.81 11.46
CA PHE A 187 -8.88 -4.19 12.16
C PHE A 187 -8.88 -3.68 13.60
N ARG A 188 -8.42 -4.52 14.54
CA ARG A 188 -8.11 -4.15 15.93
C ARG A 188 -6.67 -4.50 16.25
N SER A 189 -5.95 -3.55 16.85
CA SER A 189 -4.53 -3.70 17.17
C SER A 189 -4.33 -4.58 18.41
N LEU A 190 -3.56 -5.67 18.27
CA LEU A 190 -3.13 -6.51 19.40
C LEU A 190 -2.33 -5.71 20.43
N GLY A 191 -1.52 -4.76 19.95
CA GLY A 191 -0.73 -3.89 20.79
C GLY A 191 -1.58 -2.98 21.68
N LYS A 192 -2.55 -2.29 21.07
CA LYS A 192 -3.51 -1.47 21.84
C LYS A 192 -4.33 -2.32 22.80
N GLU A 193 -4.67 -3.54 22.42
CA GLU A 193 -5.40 -4.47 23.30
C GLU A 193 -4.56 -4.88 24.51
N LEU A 194 -3.27 -5.18 24.36
CA LEU A 194 -2.37 -5.46 25.49
C LEU A 194 -2.23 -4.26 26.44
N VAL A 195 -2.19 -3.04 25.89
CA VAL A 195 -2.18 -1.80 26.69
C VAL A 195 -3.50 -1.65 27.43
N ARG A 196 -4.64 -1.85 26.76
CA ARG A 196 -5.97 -1.80 27.36
C ARG A 196 -6.15 -2.82 28.49
N ARG A 197 -5.52 -4.00 28.37
CA ARG A 197 -5.49 -5.04 29.40
C ARG A 197 -4.50 -4.74 30.55
N GLY A 198 -3.74 -3.65 30.49
CA GLY A 198 -2.74 -3.29 31.50
C GLY A 198 -1.49 -4.17 31.49
N VAL A 199 -1.23 -4.93 30.42
CA VAL A 199 -0.08 -5.85 30.32
C VAL A 199 1.20 -5.10 29.98
N TYR A 200 1.10 -4.07 29.13
CA TYR A 200 2.23 -3.26 28.68
C TYR A 200 1.83 -1.79 28.55
N ASN A 201 2.82 -0.90 28.59
CA ASN A 201 2.69 0.48 28.15
C ASN A 201 2.85 0.60 26.64
N GLN A 202 2.30 1.65 26.03
CA GLN A 202 2.33 1.84 24.57
C GLN A 202 3.75 1.79 23.97
N HIS A 203 4.75 2.35 24.65
CA HIS A 203 6.14 2.36 24.20
C HIS A 203 6.84 0.99 24.31
N GLN A 204 6.27 0.04 25.06
CA GLN A 204 6.84 -1.30 25.24
C GLN A 204 6.37 -2.29 24.16
N VAL A 205 5.26 -1.99 23.48
CA VAL A 205 4.67 -2.94 22.54
C VAL A 205 5.39 -2.88 21.20
N SER A 206 5.94 -4.02 20.80
CA SER A 206 6.43 -4.30 19.44
C SER A 206 5.96 -5.67 18.97
N GLN A 207 6.10 -5.97 17.68
CA GLN A 207 5.81 -7.32 17.14
C GLN A 207 6.56 -8.40 17.90
N ALA A 208 7.85 -8.20 18.18
CA ALA A 208 8.68 -9.15 18.92
C ALA A 208 8.18 -9.34 20.37
N VAL A 209 7.75 -8.26 21.03
CA VAL A 209 7.19 -8.33 22.39
C VAL A 209 5.86 -9.08 22.40
N ILE A 210 4.98 -8.82 21.41
CA ILE A 210 3.72 -9.56 21.24
C ILE A 210 4.00 -11.05 21.00
N ARG A 211 4.91 -11.38 20.08
CA ARG A 211 5.33 -12.76 19.77
C ARG A 211 5.80 -13.50 21.02
N ASN A 212 6.70 -12.88 21.78
CA ASN A 212 7.24 -13.44 23.01
C ASN A 212 6.20 -13.54 24.14
N TRP A 213 5.21 -12.65 24.18
CA TRP A 213 4.14 -12.70 25.17
C TRP A 213 3.14 -13.82 24.87
N VAL A 214 2.69 -13.95 23.62
CA VAL A 214 1.78 -15.03 23.18
C VAL A 214 2.42 -16.40 23.43
N ARG A 215 3.72 -16.56 23.10
CA ARG A 215 4.45 -17.82 23.33
C ARG A 215 4.54 -18.21 24.80
N ARG A 216 4.63 -17.24 25.72
CA ARG A 216 4.71 -17.47 27.17
C ARG A 216 3.35 -17.64 27.84
N ASN A 217 2.27 -17.25 27.16
CA ASN A 217 0.90 -17.26 27.70
C ASN A 217 -0.03 -17.90 26.66
N PRO A 218 0.01 -19.22 26.44
CA PRO A 218 -0.65 -19.85 25.28
C PRO A 218 -2.17 -19.60 25.23
N GLU A 219 -2.88 -19.74 26.35
CA GLU A 219 -4.34 -19.53 26.41
C GLU A 219 -4.70 -18.05 26.24
N ALA A 220 -4.15 -17.17 27.09
CA ALA A 220 -4.42 -15.73 27.01
C ALA A 220 -3.89 -15.09 25.71
N GLY A 221 -2.82 -15.66 25.14
CA GLY A 221 -2.22 -15.33 23.87
C GLY A 221 -3.13 -15.68 22.70
N HIS A 222 -3.71 -16.87 22.71
CA HIS A 222 -4.73 -17.27 21.76
C HIS A 222 -5.92 -16.31 21.78
N ASP A 223 -6.46 -16.00 22.96
CA ASP A 223 -7.55 -15.04 23.11
C ASP A 223 -7.19 -13.60 22.70
N LEU A 224 -5.92 -13.21 22.84
CA LEU A 224 -5.43 -11.94 22.32
C LEU A 224 -5.50 -11.92 20.78
N LEU A 225 -5.02 -12.96 20.10
CA LEU A 225 -5.05 -13.03 18.64
C LEU A 225 -6.49 -12.91 18.10
N MET A 226 -7.43 -13.59 18.76
CA MET A 226 -8.84 -13.59 18.40
C MET A 226 -9.55 -12.26 18.68
N SER A 227 -8.92 -11.32 19.41
CA SER A 227 -9.51 -10.00 19.65
C SER A 227 -9.55 -9.12 18.39
N ASN A 228 -8.78 -9.47 17.35
CA ASN A 228 -8.84 -8.84 16.04
C ASN A 228 -9.75 -9.61 15.08
N PRO A 229 -10.98 -9.14 14.79
CA PRO A 229 -11.91 -9.87 13.95
C PRO A 229 -11.51 -9.84 12.46
N SER A 230 -10.64 -8.90 12.05
CA SER A 230 -10.17 -8.77 10.67
C SER A 230 -9.29 -9.95 10.26
N TYR A 231 -9.54 -10.49 9.06
CA TYR A 231 -8.80 -11.58 8.45
C TYR A 231 -8.49 -11.26 6.99
N VAL A 232 -7.24 -11.47 6.59
CA VAL A 232 -6.76 -11.28 5.21
C VAL A 232 -6.43 -12.63 4.61
N PHE A 233 -6.93 -12.85 3.40
CA PHE A 233 -6.64 -14.01 2.57
C PHE A 233 -5.58 -13.66 1.53
N PHE A 234 -4.90 -14.67 1.01
CA PHE A 234 -3.81 -14.49 0.07
C PHE A 234 -4.09 -15.15 -1.27
N ARG A 235 -3.28 -14.77 -2.26
CA ARG A 235 -3.13 -15.49 -3.52
C ARG A 235 -1.66 -15.76 -3.77
N LYS A 236 -1.36 -16.91 -4.38
CA LYS A 236 0.00 -17.21 -4.83
C LYS A 236 0.35 -16.26 -5.97
N ILE A 237 1.49 -15.60 -5.86
CA ILE A 237 2.06 -14.81 -6.93
C ILE A 237 2.94 -15.75 -7.78
N GLY A 238 2.68 -15.81 -9.09
CA GLY A 238 3.44 -16.62 -10.05
C GLY A 238 4.91 -16.19 -10.16
N ALA A 239 5.68 -16.91 -10.99
CA ALA A 239 7.16 -16.83 -11.07
C ALA A 239 7.71 -15.43 -11.42
N VAL A 240 7.79 -14.57 -10.42
CA VAL A 240 8.64 -13.38 -10.41
C VAL A 240 9.97 -13.81 -9.77
N SER A 241 11.10 -13.48 -10.42
CA SER A 241 12.46 -13.79 -9.92
C SER A 241 12.58 -13.48 -8.43
N ALA A 242 13.23 -14.37 -7.66
CA ALA A 242 13.46 -14.27 -6.22
C ALA A 242 14.03 -12.89 -5.79
N GLU A 243 14.72 -12.20 -6.67
CA GLU A 243 15.38 -10.90 -6.43
C GLU A 243 14.42 -9.69 -6.48
N LYS A 244 13.25 -9.80 -7.10
CA LYS A 244 12.27 -8.71 -7.23
C LYS A 244 11.39 -8.60 -5.97
N GLY A 245 10.88 -7.44 -5.55
CA GLY A 245 9.96 -7.28 -4.40
C GLY A 245 8.55 -7.89 -4.61
N PRO A 246 7.60 -7.75 -3.64
CA PRO A 246 6.25 -8.32 -3.75
C PRO A 246 5.45 -7.64 -4.86
N LEU A 247 4.32 -8.22 -5.28
CA LEU A 247 3.42 -7.52 -6.17
C LEU A 247 2.57 -6.51 -5.39
N GLY A 248 2.64 -5.23 -5.74
CA GLY A 248 1.74 -4.18 -5.23
C GLY A 248 0.33 -4.27 -5.83
N ALA A 249 -0.52 -3.28 -5.54
CA ALA A 249 -1.88 -3.16 -6.08
C ALA A 249 -1.95 -3.25 -7.62
N MET A 250 -0.90 -2.81 -8.33
CA MET A 250 -0.79 -2.92 -9.79
C MET A 250 -0.33 -4.30 -10.28
N ASN A 251 -0.26 -5.31 -9.41
CA ASN A 251 0.18 -6.67 -9.74
C ASN A 251 1.61 -6.73 -10.31
N ARG A 252 2.50 -5.79 -9.89
CA ARG A 252 3.92 -5.70 -10.27
C ARG A 252 4.84 -5.56 -9.06
N SER A 253 6.09 -6.01 -9.24
CA SER A 253 7.13 -5.95 -8.21
C SER A 253 7.32 -4.52 -7.74
N ILE A 254 7.03 -4.26 -6.47
CA ILE A 254 7.46 -3.04 -5.81
C ILE A 254 8.97 -3.11 -5.53
N THR A 255 9.60 -1.94 -5.50
CA THR A 255 11.04 -1.75 -5.39
C THR A 255 11.34 -0.97 -4.12
N ALA A 256 12.22 -1.52 -3.27
CA ALA A 256 12.56 -0.91 -1.99
C ALA A 256 13.01 0.54 -2.19
N HIS A 257 12.41 1.44 -1.42
CA HIS A 257 12.62 2.89 -1.49
C HIS A 257 12.37 3.54 -2.86
N ARG A 258 11.68 2.88 -3.78
CA ARG A 258 11.21 3.47 -5.05
C ARG A 258 9.71 3.27 -5.28
N SER A 259 9.01 2.59 -4.38
CA SER A 259 7.58 2.35 -4.45
C SER A 259 6.85 2.86 -3.22
N LEU A 260 5.66 3.42 -3.45
CA LEU A 260 4.77 3.93 -2.41
C LEU A 260 3.41 3.26 -2.49
N ALA A 261 2.80 3.01 -1.33
CA ALA A 261 1.36 2.92 -1.21
C ALA A 261 0.78 4.32 -0.98
N VAL A 262 -0.28 4.66 -1.70
CA VAL A 262 -0.92 5.99 -1.69
C VAL A 262 -2.45 5.87 -1.61
N ASP A 263 -3.13 7.01 -1.45
CA ASP A 263 -4.58 7.12 -1.66
C ASP A 263 -4.87 7.41 -3.15
N PRO A 264 -5.47 6.46 -3.90
CA PRO A 264 -5.74 6.64 -5.33
C PRO A 264 -6.71 7.78 -5.64
N LYS A 265 -7.45 8.26 -4.63
CA LYS A 265 -8.30 9.45 -4.77
C LYS A 265 -7.47 10.67 -5.21
N TYR A 266 -6.27 10.85 -4.64
CA TYR A 266 -5.43 12.04 -4.87
C TYR A 266 -4.22 11.74 -5.75
N THR A 267 -3.65 10.54 -5.64
CA THR A 267 -2.46 10.13 -6.39
C THR A 267 -2.80 8.93 -7.26
N PRO A 268 -2.95 9.11 -8.59
CA PRO A 268 -3.23 7.99 -9.50
C PRO A 268 -2.18 6.89 -9.37
N LEU A 269 -2.61 5.63 -9.38
CA LEU A 269 -1.66 4.52 -9.36
C LEU A 269 -0.79 4.54 -10.63
N GLY A 270 0.50 4.32 -10.41
CA GLY A 270 1.59 4.38 -11.38
C GLY A 270 2.13 5.77 -11.66
N ALA A 271 1.55 6.83 -11.08
CA ALA A 271 2.14 8.17 -11.15
C ALA A 271 3.51 8.20 -10.44
N PRO A 272 4.51 8.90 -11.01
CA PRO A 272 5.71 9.27 -10.27
C PRO A 272 5.35 10.25 -9.14
N VAL A 273 6.06 10.14 -8.02
CA VAL A 273 5.83 10.94 -6.80
C VAL A 273 7.17 11.38 -6.25
N TRP A 274 7.39 12.68 -6.14
CA TRP A 274 8.52 13.24 -5.41
C TRP A 274 8.18 13.27 -3.92
N LEU A 275 8.95 12.54 -3.11
CA LEU A 275 8.76 12.48 -1.67
C LEU A 275 9.90 13.17 -0.94
N GLU A 276 9.56 14.19 -0.18
CA GLU A 276 10.44 14.90 0.73
C GLU A 276 10.12 14.43 2.15
N LYS A 277 10.82 13.41 2.63
CA LYS A 277 10.59 12.82 3.96
C LYS A 277 11.62 13.37 4.94
N ASP A 278 11.14 13.96 6.04
CA ASP A 278 12.00 14.41 7.13
C ASP A 278 12.17 13.32 8.19
N GLY A 279 12.44 13.67 9.45
CA GLY A 279 12.60 12.72 10.56
C GLY A 279 14.05 12.37 10.84
N ALA A 280 14.28 11.21 11.47
CA ALA A 280 15.61 10.81 11.93
C ALA A 280 16.59 10.51 10.77
N GLU A 281 16.07 9.97 9.67
CA GLU A 281 16.82 9.69 8.44
C GLU A 281 16.12 10.40 7.26
N PRO A 282 16.34 11.72 7.07
CA PRO A 282 15.66 12.46 6.02
C PRO A 282 16.13 12.00 4.64
N PHE A 283 15.22 11.99 3.67
CA PHE A 283 15.57 11.78 2.27
C PHE A 283 14.62 12.52 1.33
N ARG A 284 15.11 12.75 0.12
CA ARG A 284 14.40 13.30 -1.04
C ARG A 284 14.51 12.30 -2.17
N ARG A 285 13.38 11.86 -2.74
CA ARG A 285 13.41 10.76 -3.71
C ARG A 285 12.21 10.74 -4.63
N LEU A 286 12.47 10.48 -5.91
CA LEU A 286 11.45 10.15 -6.88
C LEU A 286 11.07 8.68 -6.78
N MET A 287 9.78 8.44 -6.55
CA MET A 287 9.19 7.13 -6.32
C MET A 287 8.01 6.93 -7.27
N VAL A 288 7.43 5.73 -7.29
CA VAL A 288 6.26 5.40 -8.11
C VAL A 288 5.13 4.88 -7.23
N ALA A 289 3.92 5.41 -7.41
CA ALA A 289 2.72 5.02 -6.69
C ALA A 289 2.18 3.64 -7.15
N GLN A 290 2.83 2.55 -6.76
CA GLN A 290 2.51 1.19 -7.27
C GLN A 290 1.56 0.39 -6.37
N ASP A 291 1.18 0.95 -5.23
CA ASP A 291 0.41 0.23 -4.21
C ASP A 291 -0.65 1.11 -3.54
N THR A 292 -1.55 0.49 -2.79
CA THR A 292 -2.53 1.20 -1.97
C THR A 292 -2.79 0.48 -0.65
N GLY A 293 -3.19 1.22 0.37
CA GLY A 293 -3.55 0.67 1.66
C GLY A 293 -4.87 1.24 2.15
N SER A 294 -5.69 0.40 2.81
CA SER A 294 -6.93 0.86 3.45
C SER A 294 -6.69 1.94 4.52
N ARG A 295 -5.47 1.99 5.08
CA ARG A 295 -5.00 2.96 6.08
C ARG A 295 -4.20 4.14 5.51
N VAL A 296 -3.94 4.13 4.20
CA VAL A 296 -3.23 5.20 3.51
C VAL A 296 -4.30 6.07 2.84
N LYS A 297 -4.74 7.09 3.57
CA LYS A 297 -5.82 8.01 3.19
C LYS A 297 -5.41 9.45 3.37
N GLY A 298 -5.73 10.28 2.38
CA GLY A 298 -5.39 11.70 2.35
C GLY A 298 -4.38 12.06 1.26
N ALA A 299 -4.33 13.36 0.94
CA ALA A 299 -3.50 13.88 -0.14
C ALA A 299 -2.00 13.84 0.18
N GLN A 300 -1.62 14.14 1.42
CA GLN A 300 -0.23 14.12 1.91
C GLN A 300 0.06 12.87 2.76
N ARG A 301 -0.41 11.70 2.30
CA ARG A 301 -0.27 10.42 3.01
C ARG A 301 0.33 9.35 2.11
N ALA A 302 1.46 8.78 2.53
CA ALA A 302 2.10 7.68 1.83
C ALA A 302 2.70 6.64 2.79
N ASP A 303 2.73 5.39 2.37
CA ASP A 303 3.52 4.34 3.01
C ASP A 303 4.66 3.90 2.08
N ILE A 304 5.89 4.05 2.56
CA ILE A 304 7.12 3.74 1.83
C ILE A 304 7.37 2.24 1.89
N PHE A 305 7.56 1.60 0.73
CA PHE A 305 8.04 0.23 0.72
C PHE A 305 9.52 0.18 1.10
N TRP A 306 9.82 -0.31 2.29
CA TRP A 306 11.18 -0.31 2.83
C TRP A 306 12.03 -1.51 2.41
N GLY A 307 11.39 -2.58 1.94
CA GLY A 307 12.06 -3.79 1.48
C GLY A 307 11.49 -5.08 2.10
N THR A 308 12.30 -6.13 2.12
CA THR A 308 11.87 -7.48 2.49
C THR A 308 12.64 -7.99 3.72
N GLY A 309 11.94 -8.73 4.60
CA GLY A 309 12.52 -9.42 5.75
C GLY A 309 12.56 -8.59 7.04
N ASP A 310 13.08 -9.22 8.10
CA ASP A 310 13.00 -8.72 9.48
C ASP A 310 13.67 -7.36 9.69
N GLN A 311 14.81 -7.11 9.03
CA GLN A 311 15.51 -5.83 9.16
C GLN A 311 14.70 -4.69 8.53
N ALA A 312 14.10 -4.94 7.37
CA ALA A 312 13.20 -3.98 6.74
C ALA A 312 11.99 -3.70 7.64
N GLY A 313 11.43 -4.74 8.27
CA GLY A 313 10.30 -4.59 9.20
C GLY A 313 10.62 -3.77 10.46
N LYS A 314 11.81 -3.95 11.04
CA LYS A 314 12.25 -3.16 12.21
C LYS A 314 12.36 -1.67 11.87
N LEU A 315 12.99 -1.34 10.75
CA LEU A 315 13.16 0.04 10.31
C LEU A 315 11.81 0.64 9.90
N ALA A 316 11.02 -0.09 9.11
CA ALA A 316 9.71 0.36 8.66
C ALA A 316 8.78 0.71 9.84
N GLY A 317 8.80 -0.08 10.91
CA GLY A 317 7.99 0.14 12.11
C GLY A 317 8.36 1.38 12.93
N GLN A 318 9.52 2.00 12.68
CA GLN A 318 9.99 3.21 13.35
C GLN A 318 9.62 4.49 12.58
N ILE A 319 9.28 4.36 11.29
CA ILE A 319 9.03 5.50 10.41
C ILE A 319 7.65 6.06 10.69
N LYS A 320 7.63 7.29 11.19
CA LYS A 320 6.43 8.10 11.37
C LYS A 320 6.82 9.57 11.20
N ASP A 321 7.11 9.90 9.96
CA ASP A 321 7.76 11.15 9.59
C ASP A 321 6.78 12.10 8.91
N GLN A 322 7.12 13.38 8.95
CA GLN A 322 6.44 14.43 8.20
C GLN A 322 7.25 14.78 6.95
N GLY A 323 6.74 15.73 6.19
CA GLY A 323 7.43 16.35 5.06
C GLY A 323 6.44 16.76 3.98
N ARG A 324 6.85 16.64 2.72
CA ARG A 324 6.07 17.11 1.56
C ARG A 324 6.05 16.04 0.46
N MET A 325 4.90 15.88 -0.19
CA MET A 325 4.70 14.92 -1.28
C MET A 325 4.14 15.64 -2.50
N LEU A 326 4.80 15.47 -3.66
CA LEU A 326 4.34 16.04 -4.93
C LEU A 326 4.05 14.93 -5.94
N VAL A 327 2.90 15.01 -6.57
CA VAL A 327 2.48 14.06 -7.61
C VAL A 327 2.91 14.62 -8.96
N LEU A 328 3.72 13.86 -9.70
CA LEU A 328 4.12 14.22 -11.04
C LEU A 328 3.08 13.67 -12.01
N LEU A 329 2.33 14.56 -12.67
CA LEU A 329 1.34 14.17 -13.66
C LEU A 329 1.76 14.57 -15.07
N PRO A 330 1.32 13.83 -16.10
CA PRO A 330 1.49 14.25 -17.49
C PRO A 330 1.04 15.71 -17.67
N ILE A 331 1.81 16.50 -18.42
CA ILE A 331 1.61 17.96 -18.55
C ILE A 331 0.13 18.35 -18.72
N GLN A 332 -0.56 17.75 -19.70
CA GLN A 332 -1.97 18.07 -19.97
C GLN A 332 -2.88 17.80 -18.77
N ARG A 333 -2.65 16.70 -18.05
CA ARG A 333 -3.42 16.34 -16.86
C ARG A 333 -3.11 17.27 -15.70
N ALA A 334 -1.86 17.69 -15.56
CA ALA A 334 -1.45 18.58 -14.49
C ALA A 334 -2.15 19.94 -14.60
N TYR A 335 -2.12 20.55 -15.78
CA TYR A 335 -2.80 21.83 -16.03
C TYR A 335 -4.32 21.73 -15.94
N ALA A 336 -4.92 20.60 -16.35
CA ALA A 336 -6.36 20.39 -16.23
C ALA A 336 -6.87 20.28 -14.77
N LEU A 337 -5.98 20.12 -13.79
CA LEU A 337 -6.32 20.08 -12.37
C LEU A 337 -6.14 21.42 -11.65
N LEU A 338 -5.45 22.38 -12.27
CA LEU A 338 -5.30 23.70 -11.68
C LEU A 338 -6.64 24.45 -11.74
N PRO A 339 -6.95 25.29 -10.74
CA PRO A 339 -8.10 26.16 -10.83
C PRO A 339 -7.93 27.09 -12.05
N GLU A 340 -9.04 27.40 -12.73
CA GLU A 340 -9.03 28.46 -13.75
C GLU A 340 -8.60 29.76 -13.05
N GLU A 341 -7.55 30.41 -13.56
CA GLU A 341 -7.15 31.74 -13.11
C GLU A 341 -8.31 32.70 -13.44
N GLU A 342 -8.95 33.29 -12.42
CA GLU A 342 -9.98 34.34 -12.58
C GLU A 342 -9.40 35.65 -13.12
#